data_AF-A0AA39D355-F1
#
_entry.id   AF-A0AA39D355-F1
#
_cell.length_a   1.000
_cell.length_b   1.000
_cell.length_c   1.000
_cell.angle_alpha   90.00
_cell.angle_beta   90.00
_cell.angle_gamma   90.00
#
_symmetry.space_group_name_H-M   'P 1'
#
loop_
_entity.id
_entity.type
_entity.pdbx_description
1 polymer ?
#
loop_
_entity_poly.entity_id
_entity_poly.type
_entity_poly.pdbx_seq_one_letter_code
_entity_poly.pdbx_strand_id
1 'polypeptide(L)'
;MGVVDTSYEDLEDQTRPNGPDGYDDEASWLCAARRLQESNNNALVRTPVDSMRRDLFSAYPPVAGRPSMESIDECEGYFYSSAALTSSAQAFMTDSHADVYTFTKEELCLHITPGMEHPALSVMVPMAMQDPALFKCLVTAAQSLFEWRRSPNPNQPERSRALILAQNDAIKALRTRLAKPDAQYDDGLIISVVHLMTADSSARDIQALKMHLKGARQIIALRGGLTESTVHLALRGTMATTEFYIALGQYLHLSPDDLSAVPMRPINYVGHPFPPDVCDYIAKMPPGIAEAALTGQLSVRCMRILSELTQWAPLADRSDVILPGEEATAKYSRLYCKPREFARDAMALCLDLKRAKIPPGLEHVTMLGLAAIIRHLSGHQRTDFFDHLLLTALFVNVKAIDTPSVAESEVIVWVVLVIKWRTQSGGMLQKADELLEYALKSFPATRTWKGMAKICRKFWWFGRFEAEWKITWQRGLDSRMIQRRNGGQKLQSTRRGQIDYQQQQQRQHP
;
A
#
# COMPACT_ATOMS: atom_id res chain seq x y z
N MET A 1 -20.62 57.32 27.61
CA MET A 1 -19.74 58.33 28.24
C MET A 1 -18.37 58.16 27.58
N GLY A 2 -18.17 58.76 26.40
CA GLY A 2 -17.37 59.98 26.15
C GLY A 2 -16.02 59.53 25.54
N VAL A 3 -15.80 59.53 24.22
CA VAL A 3 -15.53 60.64 23.27
C VAL A 3 -14.50 61.63 23.80
N VAL A 4 -13.28 61.63 23.25
CA VAL A 4 -12.61 62.79 22.62
C VAL A 4 -11.64 62.26 21.54
N ASP A 5 -11.60 63.01 20.44
CA ASP A 5 -11.04 62.76 19.11
C ASP A 5 -9.93 63.80 18.80
N THR A 6 -9.40 63.79 17.58
CA THR A 6 -8.60 64.83 16.85
C THR A 6 -7.08 64.79 17.02
N SER A 7 -6.20 65.05 16.04
CA SER A 7 -6.19 65.23 14.56
C SER A 7 -4.71 65.55 14.22
N TYR A 8 -4.02 64.88 13.29
CA TYR A 8 -3.70 65.27 11.90
C TYR A 8 -2.78 66.50 11.65
N GLU A 9 -1.84 66.30 10.68
CA GLU A 9 -1.05 67.24 9.84
C GLU A 9 0.20 67.93 10.44
N ASP A 10 1.29 68.27 9.71
CA ASP A 10 2.03 67.82 8.52
C ASP A 10 3.18 68.86 8.31
N LEU A 11 4.08 68.62 7.33
CA LEU A 11 5.01 69.58 6.66
C LEU A 11 6.41 69.82 7.28
N GLU A 12 7.48 69.26 6.68
CA GLU A 12 8.37 69.84 5.63
C GLU A 12 9.55 70.65 6.23
N ASP A 13 10.82 70.31 5.91
CA ASP A 13 11.56 71.00 4.84
C ASP A 13 13.06 70.58 4.69
N GLN A 14 13.46 70.51 3.41
CA GLN A 14 14.75 70.66 2.71
C GLN A 14 16.12 70.53 3.41
N THR A 15 17.05 69.78 2.77
CA THR A 15 18.22 70.35 2.04
C THR A 15 19.17 69.26 1.46
N ARG A 16 19.53 69.39 0.18
CA ARG A 16 20.71 68.80 -0.49
C ARG A 16 21.64 69.95 -0.92
N PRO A 17 22.97 69.73 -1.04
CA PRO A 17 23.55 69.77 -2.40
C PRO A 17 24.80 68.86 -2.66
N ASN A 18 24.88 68.39 -3.91
CA ASN A 18 26.01 68.19 -4.86
C ASN A 18 27.30 67.38 -4.52
N GLY A 19 27.63 66.41 -5.42
CA GLY A 19 28.75 65.44 -5.41
C GLY A 19 30.13 65.95 -5.92
N PRO A 20 31.06 65.11 -6.51
CA PRO A 20 30.83 63.87 -7.28
C PRO A 20 31.81 62.68 -7.02
N ASP A 21 31.60 61.60 -7.80
CA ASP A 21 32.48 60.47 -8.19
C ASP A 21 32.69 59.24 -7.29
N GLY A 22 32.29 58.06 -7.80
CA GLY A 22 32.90 56.76 -7.52
C GLY A 22 31.96 55.59 -7.20
N TYR A 23 31.64 54.77 -8.22
CA TYR A 23 31.28 53.33 -8.20
C TYR A 23 30.74 52.69 -6.90
N ASP A 24 29.46 52.29 -6.87
CA ASP A 24 29.04 50.89 -7.08
C ASP A 24 27.56 50.66 -6.68
N ASP A 25 26.93 49.81 -7.48
CA ASP A 25 25.50 49.58 -7.62
C ASP A 25 25.06 48.42 -6.72
N GLU A 26 24.66 48.67 -5.47
CA GLU A 26 24.18 47.56 -4.59
C GLU A 26 23.31 47.99 -3.39
N ALA A 27 22.13 48.61 -3.58
CA ALA A 27 21.20 48.84 -2.45
C ALA A 27 19.70 49.04 -2.76
N SER A 28 19.19 48.59 -3.92
CA SER A 28 17.76 48.77 -4.26
C SER A 28 16.85 47.71 -3.62
N TRP A 29 17.35 46.49 -3.35
CA TRP A 29 16.54 45.38 -2.85
C TRP A 29 16.38 45.35 -1.31
N LEU A 30 17.32 45.91 -0.55
CA LEU A 30 17.27 45.96 0.92
C LEU A 30 16.18 46.92 1.44
N CYS A 31 15.88 47.99 0.70
CA CYS A 31 14.79 48.91 1.03
C CYS A 31 13.40 48.35 0.69
N ALA A 32 13.31 47.44 -0.30
CA ALA A 32 12.07 46.73 -0.61
C ALA A 32 11.76 45.63 0.44
N ALA A 33 12.79 44.94 0.93
CA ALA A 33 12.66 43.92 1.97
C ALA A 33 12.18 44.50 3.31
N ARG A 34 12.64 45.70 3.69
CA ARG A 34 12.28 46.32 4.96
C ARG A 34 10.82 46.82 5.00
N ARG A 35 10.26 47.27 3.86
CA ARG A 35 8.84 47.66 3.76
C ARG A 35 7.86 46.46 3.75
N LEU A 36 8.32 45.28 3.34
CA LEU A 36 7.53 44.04 3.40
C LEU A 36 7.49 43.42 4.82
N GLN A 37 8.42 43.82 5.69
CA GLN A 37 8.54 43.25 7.04
C GLN A 37 7.72 44.02 8.10
N GLU A 38 7.35 45.27 7.83
CA GLU A 38 6.56 46.11 8.75
C GLU A 38 5.04 45.97 8.58
N SER A 39 4.55 45.26 7.55
CA SER A 39 3.10 45.08 7.31
C SER A 39 2.51 43.75 7.78
N ASN A 40 3.32 42.85 8.34
CA ASN A 40 2.86 41.50 8.71
C ASN A 40 2.78 41.33 10.24
N ASN A 41 1.72 41.87 10.84
CA ASN A 41 1.35 41.71 12.26
C ASN A 41 0.96 40.27 12.67
N ASN A 42 1.34 39.25 11.89
CA ASN A 42 1.18 37.84 12.22
C ASN A 42 2.51 37.25 12.72
N ALA A 43 3.07 37.83 13.77
CA ALA A 43 4.17 37.18 14.50
C ALA A 43 3.63 35.90 15.16
N LEU A 44 3.78 34.77 14.47
CA LEU A 44 3.47 33.46 15.00
C LEU A 44 4.33 33.19 16.23
N VAL A 45 3.65 32.93 17.34
CA VAL A 45 4.28 32.48 18.59
C VAL A 45 5.02 31.17 18.29
N ARG A 46 6.35 31.20 18.38
CA ARG A 46 7.18 29.99 18.23
C ARG A 46 6.76 28.97 19.26
N THR A 47 6.28 27.82 18.82
CA THR A 47 5.93 26.73 19.74
C THR A 47 7.17 25.88 20.03
N PRO A 48 7.22 25.17 21.17
CA PRO A 48 8.26 24.17 21.43
C PRO A 48 8.39 23.12 20.31
N VAL A 49 7.29 22.86 19.59
CA VAL A 49 7.25 21.95 18.44
C VAL A 49 8.10 22.48 17.27
N ASP A 50 8.11 23.80 17.03
CA ASP A 50 8.86 24.44 15.93
C ASP A 50 10.37 24.53 16.20
N SER A 51 10.77 24.50 17.47
CA SER A 51 12.19 24.41 17.85
C SER A 51 12.70 22.97 17.77
N MET A 52 11.92 21.99 18.22
CA MET A 52 12.30 20.57 18.09
C MET A 52 12.40 20.09 16.64
N ARG A 53 11.53 20.59 15.75
CA ARG A 53 11.60 20.29 14.30
C ARG A 53 12.95 20.75 13.72
N ARG A 54 13.36 21.98 14.04
CA ARG A 54 14.63 22.57 13.63
C ARG A 54 15.84 21.74 14.02
N ASP A 55 15.90 21.36 15.29
CA ASP A 55 17.04 20.65 15.86
C ASP A 55 17.18 19.22 15.30
N LEU A 56 16.06 18.60 14.92
CA LEU A 56 16.07 17.28 14.28
C LEU A 56 16.62 17.34 12.84
N PHE A 57 16.29 18.40 12.10
CA PHE A 57 16.76 18.58 10.71
C PHE A 57 18.18 19.14 10.63
N SER A 58 18.63 19.92 11.62
CA SER A 58 20.01 20.43 11.67
C SER A 58 21.06 19.36 12.03
N ALA A 59 20.63 18.21 12.56
CA ALA A 59 21.49 17.07 12.84
C ALA A 59 21.82 16.21 11.59
N TYR A 60 21.31 16.58 10.40
CA TYR A 60 21.69 15.94 9.13
C TYR A 60 23.04 16.48 8.62
N PRO A 61 23.96 15.62 8.17
CA PRO A 61 25.25 16.09 7.67
C PRO A 61 25.06 16.89 6.37
N PRO A 62 25.66 18.08 6.22
CA PRO A 62 25.68 18.79 4.96
C PRO A 62 26.52 17.97 3.97
N VAL A 63 25.87 17.42 2.94
CA VAL A 63 26.58 16.78 1.83
C VAL A 63 27.26 17.89 1.04
N ALA A 64 28.58 17.89 0.99
CA ALA A 64 29.35 18.82 0.18
C ALA A 64 29.18 18.48 -1.32
N GLY A 65 28.64 19.42 -2.07
CA GLY A 65 28.23 19.26 -3.47
C GLY A 65 26.77 19.64 -3.62
N ARG A 66 26.36 20.22 -4.76
CA ARG A 66 24.92 20.44 -5.03
C ARG A 66 24.22 19.10 -4.82
N PRO A 67 23.34 18.96 -3.81
CA PRO A 67 22.56 17.74 -3.70
C PRO A 67 21.72 17.64 -4.97
N SER A 68 21.73 16.49 -5.67
CA SER A 68 20.59 16.23 -6.55
C SER A 68 19.36 16.25 -5.65
N MET A 69 18.34 17.01 -6.06
CA MET A 69 17.10 17.26 -5.31
C MET A 69 16.21 15.99 -5.21
N GLU A 70 16.81 14.81 -5.09
CA GLU A 70 16.15 13.50 -5.14
C GLU A 70 16.08 12.82 -3.75
N SER A 71 16.73 13.40 -2.73
CA SER A 71 16.83 12.82 -1.38
C SER A 71 15.60 13.01 -0.51
N ILE A 72 14.54 13.62 -1.05
CA ILE A 72 13.39 14.11 -0.30
C ILE A 72 12.06 13.73 -0.98
N ASP A 73 12.16 12.93 -2.05
CA ASP A 73 11.05 12.58 -2.92
C ASP A 73 10.09 11.50 -2.36
N GLU A 74 10.42 10.74 -1.32
CA GLU A 74 9.72 9.45 -1.13
C GLU A 74 9.20 9.11 0.27
N CYS A 75 8.05 9.70 0.61
CA CYS A 75 7.04 9.15 1.55
C CYS A 75 6.19 8.00 0.92
N GLU A 76 6.73 7.34 -0.11
CA GLU A 76 6.08 6.54 -1.17
C GLU A 76 5.47 5.18 -0.79
N GLY A 77 5.19 4.90 0.48
CA GLY A 77 4.67 3.58 0.90
C GLY A 77 3.41 3.60 1.74
N TYR A 78 3.15 4.72 2.41
CA TYR A 78 2.04 4.85 3.32
C TYR A 78 1.40 6.24 3.29
N PHE A 79 2.01 7.21 2.60
CA PHE A 79 1.70 8.61 2.82
C PHE A 79 1.78 9.37 1.51
N TYR A 80 0.65 9.62 0.86
CA TYR A 80 0.61 10.51 -0.30
C TYR A 80 -0.62 11.46 -0.52
N SER A 81 -0.41 12.78 -0.23
CA SER A 81 -1.00 14.02 -0.79
C SER A 81 -0.61 15.32 -0.05
N SER A 82 -0.34 16.39 -0.80
CA SER A 82 -0.19 17.77 -0.34
C SER A 82 -1.55 18.50 -0.21
N ALA A 83 -1.69 19.34 0.81
CA ALA A 83 -2.54 20.54 0.81
C ALA A 83 -2.13 21.52 1.93
N ALA A 84 -1.93 22.78 1.54
CA ALA A 84 -1.91 24.02 2.32
C ALA A 84 -1.49 23.91 3.80
N LEU A 85 -0.19 23.76 4.03
CA LEU A 85 0.41 24.19 5.28
C LEU A 85 0.20 25.71 5.41
N THR A 86 -0.34 26.15 6.55
CA THR A 86 -0.47 27.57 6.92
C THR A 86 0.85 28.30 6.67
N SER A 87 0.83 29.59 6.31
CA SER A 87 2.03 30.34 5.87
C SER A 87 3.25 30.24 6.83
N SER A 88 3.00 29.88 8.10
CA SER A 88 3.99 29.51 9.11
C SER A 88 4.86 28.30 8.76
N ALA A 89 4.27 27.23 8.23
CA ALA A 89 4.95 25.98 7.91
C ALA A 89 5.58 26.00 6.51
N GLN A 90 5.07 26.84 5.60
CA GLN A 90 5.66 27.08 4.28
C GLN A 90 6.98 27.88 4.37
N ALA A 91 7.03 28.89 5.25
CA ALA A 91 8.25 29.69 5.46
C ALA A 91 9.39 28.90 6.14
N PHE A 92 9.07 27.80 6.82
CA PHE A 92 10.07 26.99 7.54
C PHE A 92 10.72 25.91 6.65
N MET A 93 9.97 25.35 5.70
CA MET A 93 10.46 24.35 4.75
C MET A 93 11.37 24.96 3.66
N THR A 94 11.30 26.26 3.40
CA THR A 94 12.18 26.95 2.44
C THR A 94 13.58 27.25 2.98
N ASP A 95 13.76 27.32 4.30
CA ASP A 95 15.03 27.67 4.96
C ASP A 95 15.87 26.43 5.34
N SER A 96 15.31 25.23 5.16
CA SER A 96 15.97 23.96 5.42
C SER A 96 15.69 23.05 4.22
N HIS A 97 16.73 22.70 3.46
CA HIS A 97 16.71 21.93 2.20
C HIS A 97 15.99 20.56 2.33
N ALA A 98 14.67 20.57 2.50
CA ALA A 98 13.80 19.43 2.81
C ALA A 98 12.48 19.53 2.00
N ASP A 99 12.56 19.34 0.68
CA ASP A 99 11.43 19.18 -0.23
C ASP A 99 10.70 17.83 -0.05
N VAL A 100 9.81 17.69 0.94
CA VAL A 100 8.99 16.47 1.06
C VAL A 100 7.95 16.42 -0.06
N TYR A 101 8.21 15.68 -1.13
CA TYR A 101 7.21 15.44 -2.17
C TYR A 101 6.14 14.49 -1.62
N THR A 102 4.88 14.89 -1.80
CA THR A 102 3.71 14.07 -1.48
C THR A 102 2.86 13.93 -2.75
N PHE A 103 2.98 12.81 -3.48
CA PHE A 103 1.98 12.48 -4.53
C PHE A 103 0.63 12.32 -3.88
N THR A 104 -0.49 12.44 -4.59
CA THR A 104 -1.79 12.69 -3.94
C THR A 104 -2.76 11.49 -3.99
N LYS A 105 -2.32 10.33 -4.49
CA LYS A 105 -3.23 9.32 -5.06
C LYS A 105 -2.73 7.89 -4.88
N GLU A 106 -3.11 7.24 -3.79
CA GLU A 106 -3.17 5.77 -3.78
C GLU A 106 -4.49 5.36 -4.43
N GLU A 107 -4.43 4.57 -5.52
CA GLU A 107 -5.65 3.90 -5.96
C GLU A 107 -6.00 2.84 -4.92
N LEU A 108 -7.18 2.92 -4.32
CA LEU A 108 -7.70 1.82 -3.49
C LEU A 108 -8.14 0.67 -4.40
N CYS A 109 -8.62 -0.45 -3.82
CA CYS A 109 -8.82 -1.77 -4.46
C CYS A 109 -9.53 -1.77 -5.82
N LEU A 110 -10.20 -0.67 -6.15
CA LEU A 110 -11.13 -0.51 -7.23
C LEU A 110 -11.04 0.94 -7.77
N HIS A 111 -9.86 1.44 -8.16
CA HIS A 111 -9.66 2.76 -8.83
C HIS A 111 -10.54 3.88 -8.28
N ILE A 112 -10.53 4.05 -6.96
CA ILE A 112 -11.13 5.24 -6.39
C ILE A 112 -10.08 6.34 -6.58
N THR A 113 -10.30 7.22 -7.55
CA THR A 113 -9.40 8.31 -7.96
C THR A 113 -10.04 9.68 -7.63
N PRO A 114 -9.30 10.80 -7.82
CA PRO A 114 -8.74 11.65 -6.78
C PRO A 114 -9.71 12.68 -6.16
N GLY A 115 -9.40 13.10 -4.93
CA GLY A 115 -10.09 14.18 -4.21
C GLY A 115 -10.12 14.00 -2.69
N MET A 116 -9.77 12.81 -2.20
CA MET A 116 -9.81 12.45 -0.79
C MET A 116 -8.47 11.82 -0.38
N GLU A 117 -7.86 12.37 0.66
CA GLU A 117 -6.52 11.99 1.12
C GLU A 117 -6.52 10.60 1.77
N HIS A 118 -5.50 9.80 1.45
CA HIS A 118 -5.26 8.47 2.01
C HIS A 118 -5.45 8.48 3.55
N PRO A 119 -6.12 7.50 4.19
CA PRO A 119 -6.42 7.59 5.63
C PRO A 119 -5.20 7.71 6.55
N ALA A 120 -4.03 7.19 6.18
CA ALA A 120 -2.83 7.47 6.96
C ALA A 120 -2.41 8.95 6.88
N LEU A 121 -2.71 9.63 5.77
CA LEU A 121 -2.47 11.07 5.65
C LEU A 121 -3.55 11.95 6.18
N SER A 122 -4.82 11.69 5.89
CA SER A 122 -5.90 12.55 6.39
C SER A 122 -6.07 12.40 7.90
N VAL A 123 -5.53 11.32 8.48
CA VAL A 123 -5.70 11.01 9.91
C VAL A 123 -4.37 10.96 10.65
N MET A 124 -3.47 10.04 10.32
CA MET A 124 -2.28 9.81 11.15
C MET A 124 -1.24 10.93 11.06
N VAL A 125 -1.05 11.54 9.88
CA VAL A 125 -0.09 12.65 9.71
C VAL A 125 -0.53 13.91 10.46
N PRO A 126 -1.77 14.42 10.34
CA PRO A 126 -2.25 15.54 11.15
C PRO A 126 -2.09 15.29 12.64
N MET A 127 -2.41 14.07 13.11
CA MET A 127 -2.17 13.69 14.50
C MET A 127 -0.69 13.77 14.87
N ALA A 128 0.21 13.25 14.03
CA ALA A 128 1.65 13.31 14.25
C ALA A 128 2.18 14.76 14.23
N MET A 129 1.68 15.60 13.34
CA MET A 129 2.07 17.01 13.24
C MET A 129 1.69 17.82 14.48
N GLN A 130 0.67 17.38 15.22
CA GLN A 130 0.23 18.01 16.47
C GLN A 130 0.93 17.44 17.71
N ASP A 131 1.70 16.36 17.58
CA ASP A 131 2.29 15.62 18.70
C ASP A 131 3.79 15.32 18.46
N PRO A 132 4.71 16.00 19.17
CA PRO A 132 6.15 15.82 18.97
C PRO A 132 6.66 14.39 19.16
N ALA A 133 6.05 13.61 20.06
CA ALA A 133 6.47 12.24 20.32
C ALA A 133 6.05 11.32 19.17
N LEU A 134 4.83 11.52 18.67
CA LEU A 134 4.31 10.78 17.53
C LEU A 134 5.03 11.17 16.23
N PHE A 135 5.35 12.45 16.03
CA PHE A 135 6.13 12.94 14.89
C PHE A 135 7.48 12.22 14.76
N LYS A 136 8.20 12.02 15.86
CA LYS A 136 9.46 11.26 15.86
C LYS A 136 9.29 9.82 15.34
N CYS A 137 8.20 9.17 15.74
CA CYS A 137 7.89 7.81 15.30
C CYS A 137 7.55 7.79 13.79
N LEU A 138 6.74 8.74 13.32
CA LEU A 138 6.41 8.92 11.91
C LEU A 138 7.68 9.11 11.05
N VAL A 139 8.54 10.05 11.43
CA VAL A 139 9.79 10.33 10.70
C VAL A 139 10.71 9.10 10.68
N THR A 140 10.84 8.40 11.81
CA THR A 140 11.64 7.15 11.87
C THR A 140 11.11 6.10 10.89
N ALA A 141 9.80 5.91 10.82
CA ALA A 141 9.18 4.96 9.91
C ALA A 141 9.41 5.35 8.44
N ALA A 142 9.21 6.63 8.11
CA ALA A 142 9.43 7.17 6.77
C ALA A 142 10.89 7.01 6.33
N GLN A 143 11.85 7.39 7.18
CA GLN A 143 13.28 7.26 6.92
C GLN A 143 13.69 5.79 6.76
N SER A 144 13.13 4.88 7.56
CA SER A 144 13.43 3.44 7.46
C SER A 144 12.99 2.87 6.11
N LEU A 145 11.82 3.27 5.63
CA LEU A 145 11.32 2.87 4.31
C LEU A 145 12.19 3.46 3.20
N PHE A 146 12.57 4.73 3.31
CA PHE A 146 13.43 5.42 2.35
C PHE A 146 14.78 4.71 2.18
N GLU A 147 15.48 4.46 3.29
CA GLU A 147 16.79 3.78 3.28
C GLU A 147 16.68 2.35 2.76
N TRP A 148 15.65 1.61 3.18
CA TRP A 148 15.46 0.23 2.75
C TRP A 148 15.25 0.11 1.23
N ARG A 149 14.43 0.98 0.62
CA ARG A 149 14.14 0.94 -0.83
C ARG A 149 15.36 1.25 -1.69
N ARG A 150 16.24 2.11 -1.19
CA ARG A 150 17.49 2.51 -1.85
C ARG A 150 18.66 1.62 -1.45
N SER A 151 18.41 0.60 -0.62
CA SER A 151 19.46 -0.30 -0.21
C SER A 151 19.93 -1.13 -1.42
N PRO A 152 21.24 -1.14 -1.73
CA PRO A 152 21.78 -2.00 -2.78
C PRO A 152 21.62 -3.49 -2.46
N ASN A 153 21.42 -3.82 -1.18
CA ASN A 153 21.08 -5.17 -0.72
C ASN A 153 19.83 -5.15 0.18
N PRO A 154 18.62 -5.25 -0.41
CA PRO A 154 17.36 -5.25 0.35
C PRO A 154 17.22 -6.40 1.35
N ASN A 155 18.08 -7.43 1.26
CA ASN A 155 18.12 -8.56 2.19
C ASN A 155 18.99 -8.28 3.43
N GLN A 156 19.89 -7.29 3.35
CA GLN A 156 20.73 -6.84 4.45
C GLN A 156 20.75 -5.30 4.47
N PRO A 157 19.63 -4.69 4.88
CA PRO A 157 19.53 -3.25 4.88
C PRO A 157 20.46 -2.65 5.93
N GLU A 158 21.43 -1.85 5.49
CA GLU A 158 22.26 -1.04 6.35
C GLU A 158 21.48 0.19 6.80
N ARG A 159 21.45 0.44 8.10
CA ARG A 159 20.81 1.64 8.68
C ARG A 159 21.84 2.72 8.86
N SER A 160 21.51 3.94 8.43
CA SER A 160 22.35 5.09 8.67
C SER A 160 22.46 5.38 10.18
N ARG A 161 23.56 6.01 10.59
CA ARG A 161 23.72 6.48 11.97
C ARG A 161 22.59 7.43 12.38
N ALA A 162 22.13 8.27 11.46
CA ALA A 162 21.02 9.20 11.69
C ALA A 162 19.72 8.46 11.99
N LEU A 163 19.40 7.42 11.21
CA LEU A 163 18.22 6.58 11.44
C LEU A 163 18.27 5.88 12.79
N ILE A 164 19.43 5.33 13.18
CA ILE A 164 19.61 4.67 14.49
C ILE A 164 19.34 5.66 15.63
N LEU A 165 19.85 6.90 15.53
CA LEU A 165 19.61 7.94 16.54
C LEU A 165 18.13 8.36 16.59
N ALA A 166 17.50 8.59 15.43
CA ALA A 166 16.08 8.92 15.33
C ALA A 166 15.19 7.83 15.94
N GLN A 167 15.49 6.56 15.64
CA GLN A 167 14.76 5.41 16.20
C GLN A 167 14.92 5.31 17.72
N ASN A 168 16.12 5.55 18.26
CA ASN A 168 16.33 5.58 19.71
C ASN A 168 15.49 6.68 20.38
N ASP A 169 15.39 7.85 19.76
CA ASP A 169 14.58 8.95 20.28
C ASP A 169 13.08 8.71 20.16
N ALA A 170 12.63 8.05 19.08
CA ALA A 170 11.25 7.59 18.94
C ALA A 170 10.90 6.56 20.02
N ILE A 171 11.77 5.60 20.31
CA ILE A 171 11.57 4.61 21.39
C ILE A 171 11.52 5.28 22.77
N LYS A 172 12.39 6.25 23.04
CA LYS A 172 12.33 7.04 24.29
C LYS A 172 11.00 7.79 24.41
N ALA A 173 10.54 8.41 23.32
CA ALA A 173 9.27 9.13 23.28
C ALA A 173 8.08 8.19 23.53
N LEU A 174 8.08 7.00 22.91
CA LEU A 174 7.08 5.95 23.15
C LEU A 174 7.05 5.52 24.62
N ARG A 175 8.22 5.25 25.24
CA ARG A 175 8.30 4.85 26.65
C ARG A 175 7.76 5.93 27.59
N THR A 176 8.06 7.19 27.30
CA THR A 176 7.54 8.33 28.07
C THR A 176 6.02 8.40 27.97
N ARG A 177 5.46 8.16 26.78
CA ARG A 177 4.02 8.11 26.56
C ARG A 177 3.36 6.96 27.30
N LEU A 178 3.98 5.78 27.27
CA LEU A 178 3.50 4.57 27.93
C LEU A 178 3.46 4.69 29.46
N ALA A 179 4.35 5.50 30.05
CA ALA A 179 4.40 5.73 31.49
C ALA A 179 3.25 6.59 32.04
N LYS A 180 2.41 7.17 31.18
CA LYS A 180 1.27 7.99 31.62
C LYS A 180 0.14 7.09 32.18
N PRO A 181 -0.59 7.51 33.23
CA PRO A 181 -1.67 6.72 33.84
C PRO A 181 -2.75 6.28 32.84
N ASP A 182 -3.09 7.16 31.89
CA ASP A 182 -4.13 6.91 30.88
C ASP A 182 -3.57 6.53 29.51
N ALA A 183 -2.32 6.07 29.44
CA ALA A 183 -1.67 5.69 28.19
C ALA A 183 -2.48 4.64 27.41
N GLN A 184 -3.22 3.78 28.13
CA GLN A 184 -4.07 2.78 27.53
C GLN A 184 -5.26 3.37 26.75
N TYR A 185 -5.60 4.65 26.84
CA TYR A 185 -6.68 5.28 26.06
C TYR A 185 -6.17 6.23 24.96
N ASP A 186 -4.85 6.39 24.84
CA ASP A 186 -4.21 7.33 23.91
C ASP A 186 -3.96 6.70 22.53
N ASP A 187 -4.71 7.07 21.50
CA ASP A 187 -4.53 6.55 20.13
C ASP A 187 -3.12 6.78 19.59
N GLY A 188 -2.47 7.89 19.97
CA GLY A 188 -1.10 8.19 19.58
C GLY A 188 -0.08 7.17 20.09
N LEU A 189 -0.42 6.39 21.13
CA LEU A 189 0.39 5.27 21.60
C LEU A 189 0.39 4.13 20.58
N ILE A 190 -0.78 3.69 20.12
CA ILE A 190 -0.90 2.60 19.13
C ILE A 190 -0.27 3.06 17.81
N ILE A 191 -0.54 4.30 17.38
CA ILE A 191 0.03 4.84 16.15
C ILE A 191 1.57 4.87 16.24
N SER A 192 2.15 5.27 17.37
CA SER A 192 3.60 5.23 17.59
C SER A 192 4.18 3.81 17.45
N VAL A 193 3.51 2.81 18.05
CA VAL A 193 3.94 1.41 17.96
C VAL A 193 3.87 0.90 16.51
N VAL A 194 2.80 1.24 15.78
CA VAL A 194 2.64 0.86 14.37
C VAL A 194 3.73 1.48 13.49
N HIS A 195 4.12 2.73 13.71
CA HIS A 195 5.25 3.34 12.99
C HIS A 195 6.58 2.65 13.30
N LEU A 196 6.83 2.28 14.55
CA LEU A 196 8.04 1.51 14.90
C LEU A 196 8.03 0.10 14.29
N MET A 197 6.86 -0.56 14.18
CA MET A 197 6.72 -1.82 13.45
C MET A 197 7.14 -1.68 11.98
N THR A 198 6.82 -0.56 11.34
CA THR A 198 7.31 -0.26 9.98
C THR A 198 8.83 -0.17 9.94
N ALA A 199 9.44 0.55 10.89
CA ALA A 199 10.90 0.66 10.99
C ALA A 199 11.58 -0.72 11.19
N ASP A 200 11.04 -1.55 12.08
CA ASP A 200 11.57 -2.90 12.33
C ASP A 200 11.42 -3.80 11.10
N SER A 201 10.30 -3.68 10.38
CA SER A 201 10.06 -4.43 9.14
C SER A 201 11.08 -4.06 8.07
N SER A 202 11.34 -2.77 7.88
CA SER A 202 12.37 -2.25 6.97
C SER A 202 13.78 -2.70 7.36
N ALA A 203 14.08 -2.80 8.65
CA ALA A 203 15.34 -3.30 9.16
C ALA A 203 15.46 -4.83 9.12
N ARG A 204 14.39 -5.55 8.72
CA ARG A 204 14.26 -7.01 8.86
C ARG A 204 14.47 -7.53 10.28
N ASP A 205 14.22 -6.69 11.29
CA ASP A 205 14.23 -7.08 12.69
C ASP A 205 12.88 -7.72 13.06
N ILE A 206 12.73 -8.98 12.65
CA ILE A 206 11.50 -9.75 12.89
C ILE A 206 11.21 -9.90 14.38
N GLN A 207 12.24 -9.89 15.24
CA GLN A 207 12.04 -10.01 16.68
C GLN A 207 11.45 -8.74 17.28
N ALA A 208 12.01 -7.57 16.94
CA ALA A 208 11.45 -6.27 17.35
C ALA A 208 10.03 -6.08 16.84
N LEU A 209 9.79 -6.40 15.56
CA LEU A 209 8.47 -6.37 14.94
C LEU A 209 7.44 -7.19 15.72
N LYS A 210 7.78 -8.41 16.13
CA LYS A 210 6.91 -9.29 16.92
C LYS A 210 6.62 -8.72 18.30
N MET A 211 7.62 -8.15 18.97
CA MET A 211 7.45 -7.53 20.28
C MET A 211 6.50 -6.33 20.21
N HIS A 212 6.67 -5.46 19.21
CA HIS A 212 5.77 -4.32 19.00
C HIS A 212 4.36 -4.76 18.62
N LEU A 213 4.19 -5.76 17.74
CA LEU A 213 2.87 -6.31 17.40
C LEU A 213 2.16 -6.89 18.63
N LYS A 214 2.89 -7.64 19.47
CA LYS A 214 2.36 -8.17 20.74
C LYS A 214 1.92 -7.03 21.66
N GLY A 215 2.75 -6.00 21.81
CA GLY A 215 2.42 -4.82 22.61
C GLY A 215 1.18 -4.08 22.10
N ALA A 216 1.08 -3.84 20.79
CA ALA A 216 -0.08 -3.20 20.17
C ALA A 216 -1.37 -3.99 20.43
N ARG A 217 -1.35 -5.32 20.24
CA ARG A 217 -2.50 -6.20 20.53
C ARG A 217 -2.91 -6.15 22.01
N GLN A 218 -1.95 -6.11 22.93
CA GLN A 218 -2.23 -5.99 24.37
C GLN A 218 -2.89 -4.64 24.72
N ILE A 219 -2.37 -3.53 24.20
CA ILE A 219 -2.95 -2.19 24.41
C ILE A 219 -4.38 -2.14 23.88
N ILE A 220 -4.63 -2.70 22.69
CA ILE A 220 -5.98 -2.77 22.10
C ILE A 220 -6.92 -3.63 22.95
N ALA A 221 -6.45 -4.77 23.46
CA ALA A 221 -7.25 -5.63 24.30
C ALA A 221 -7.65 -4.94 25.62
N LEU A 222 -6.75 -4.18 26.24
CA LEU A 222 -7.04 -3.39 27.45
C LEU A 222 -8.11 -2.31 27.24
N ARG A 223 -8.28 -1.81 26.00
CA ARG A 223 -9.35 -0.87 25.62
C ARG A 223 -10.70 -1.52 25.37
N GLY A 224 -10.76 -2.86 25.27
CA GLY A 224 -11.94 -3.58 24.78
C GLY A 224 -12.06 -3.60 23.25
N GLY A 225 -10.99 -3.29 22.52
CA GLY A 225 -10.95 -3.28 21.06
C GLY A 225 -10.93 -1.89 20.43
N LEU A 226 -10.97 -1.86 19.10
CA LEU A 226 -11.02 -0.63 18.30
C LEU A 226 -12.42 -0.49 17.68
N THR A 227 -12.93 0.74 17.65
CA THR A 227 -14.26 1.07 17.08
C THR A 227 -14.20 1.30 15.55
N GLU A 228 -15.29 1.80 14.96
CA GLU A 228 -15.37 2.18 13.55
C GLU A 228 -15.10 3.69 13.31
N SER A 229 -14.40 4.36 14.24
CA SER A 229 -13.91 5.73 14.03
C SER A 229 -12.85 5.78 12.90
N THR A 230 -12.67 6.94 12.27
CA THR A 230 -11.70 7.13 11.19
C THR A 230 -10.27 6.78 11.61
N VAL A 231 -9.86 7.18 12.82
CA VAL A 231 -8.56 6.84 13.43
C VAL A 231 -8.40 5.34 13.62
N HIS A 232 -9.41 4.69 14.20
CA HIS A 232 -9.38 3.25 14.46
C HIS A 232 -9.38 2.43 13.18
N LEU A 233 -10.14 2.85 12.16
CA LEU A 233 -10.12 2.22 10.84
C LEU A 233 -8.76 2.37 10.15
N ALA A 234 -8.14 3.55 10.23
CA ALA A 234 -6.79 3.75 9.71
C ALA A 234 -5.78 2.84 10.43
N LEU A 235 -5.82 2.80 11.77
CA LEU A 235 -4.98 1.92 12.59
C LEU A 235 -5.16 0.43 12.25
N ARG A 236 -6.39 -0.04 12.17
CA ARG A 236 -6.72 -1.43 11.81
C ARG A 236 -6.20 -1.79 10.42
N GLY A 237 -6.36 -0.90 9.44
CA GLY A 237 -5.83 -1.11 8.09
C GLY A 237 -4.30 -1.25 8.08
N THR A 238 -3.59 -0.37 8.79
CA THR A 238 -2.12 -0.44 8.87
C THR A 238 -1.67 -1.71 9.60
N MET A 239 -2.28 -2.04 10.74
CA MET A 239 -1.98 -3.27 11.47
C MET A 239 -2.24 -4.53 10.63
N ALA A 240 -3.38 -4.58 9.93
CA ALA A 240 -3.71 -5.70 9.06
C ALA A 240 -2.67 -5.88 7.95
N THR A 241 -2.11 -4.79 7.43
CA THR A 241 -1.01 -4.85 6.44
C THR A 241 0.24 -5.50 7.05
N THR A 242 0.63 -5.12 8.28
CA THR A 242 1.77 -5.76 8.95
C THR A 242 1.51 -7.24 9.24
N GLU A 243 0.33 -7.59 9.74
CA GLU A 243 -0.05 -8.97 10.04
C GLU A 243 -0.09 -9.83 8.76
N PHE A 244 -0.58 -9.27 7.65
CA PHE A 244 -0.52 -9.89 6.33
C PHE A 244 0.92 -10.25 5.94
N TYR A 245 1.88 -9.32 6.08
CA TYR A 245 3.26 -9.58 5.71
C TYR A 245 3.95 -10.60 6.59
N ILE A 246 3.63 -10.63 7.89
CA ILE A 246 4.13 -11.66 8.80
C ILE A 246 3.61 -13.04 8.37
N ALA A 247 2.29 -13.16 8.12
CA ALA A 247 1.69 -14.41 7.65
C ALA A 247 2.24 -14.85 6.28
N LEU A 248 2.40 -13.92 5.35
CA LEU A 248 2.97 -14.17 4.03
C LEU A 248 4.44 -14.62 4.12
N GLY A 249 5.25 -13.99 4.96
CA GLY A 249 6.64 -14.38 5.20
C GLY A 249 6.77 -15.81 5.72
N GLN A 250 5.93 -16.20 6.68
CA GLN A 250 5.87 -17.58 7.19
C GLN A 250 5.37 -18.55 6.12
N TYR A 251 4.33 -18.17 5.36
CA TYR A 251 3.78 -18.98 4.27
C TYR A 251 4.82 -19.25 3.17
N LEU A 252 5.63 -18.25 2.82
CA LEU A 252 6.66 -18.34 1.79
C LEU A 252 8.02 -18.87 2.32
N HIS A 253 8.11 -19.25 3.60
CA HIS A 253 9.36 -19.69 4.26
C HIS A 253 10.48 -18.64 4.26
N LEU A 254 10.12 -17.35 4.26
CA LEU A 254 11.05 -16.24 4.36
C LEU A 254 11.35 -15.89 5.83
N SER A 255 10.51 -16.36 6.74
CA SER A 255 10.72 -16.32 8.18
C SER A 255 10.32 -17.66 8.80
N PRO A 256 10.87 -18.01 9.99
CA PRO A 256 10.47 -19.21 10.70
C PRO A 256 8.98 -19.20 11.04
N ASP A 257 8.37 -20.38 11.02
CA ASP A 257 6.99 -20.54 11.46
C ASP A 257 6.86 -20.20 12.95
N ASP A 258 5.94 -19.31 13.30
CA ASP A 258 5.79 -18.81 14.66
C ASP A 258 4.31 -18.57 14.99
N LEU A 259 3.79 -19.50 15.80
CA LEU A 259 2.41 -19.51 16.29
C LEU A 259 2.10 -18.37 17.26
N SER A 260 3.10 -17.75 17.88
CA SER A 260 2.88 -16.58 18.75
C SER A 260 2.56 -15.32 17.94
N ALA A 261 3.15 -15.20 16.74
CA ALA A 261 2.94 -14.08 15.85
C ALA A 261 1.64 -14.25 15.04
N VAL A 262 1.42 -15.46 14.49
CA VAL A 262 0.21 -15.82 13.74
C VAL A 262 -0.38 -17.11 14.31
N PRO A 263 -1.31 -17.01 15.27
CA PRO A 263 -1.93 -18.17 15.90
C PRO A 263 -2.66 -19.05 14.88
N MET A 264 -2.45 -20.36 14.96
CA MET A 264 -3.16 -21.33 14.13
C MET A 264 -4.62 -21.45 14.59
N ARG A 265 -5.55 -21.46 13.64
CA ARG A 265 -6.97 -21.73 13.90
C ARG A 265 -7.40 -23.03 13.22
N PRO A 266 -8.37 -23.77 13.81
CA PRO A 266 -8.84 -25.01 13.22
C PRO A 266 -9.52 -24.77 11.85
N ILE A 267 -9.38 -25.75 10.96
CA ILE A 267 -9.98 -25.75 9.63
C ILE A 267 -11.02 -26.86 9.61
N ASN A 268 -12.29 -26.47 9.49
CA ASN A 268 -13.42 -27.38 9.51
C ASN A 268 -14.12 -27.35 8.16
N TYR A 269 -14.32 -28.52 7.57
CA TYR A 269 -15.16 -28.74 6.41
C TYR A 269 -16.50 -29.33 6.85
N VAL A 270 -17.56 -28.96 6.17
CA VAL A 270 -18.91 -29.50 6.39
C VAL A 270 -19.43 -30.07 5.06
N GLY A 271 -20.22 -31.14 5.15
CA GLY A 271 -20.90 -31.72 4.00
C GLY A 271 -22.38 -31.36 3.97
N HIS A 272 -23.08 -31.84 2.95
CA HIS A 272 -24.54 -31.72 2.86
C HIS A 272 -25.25 -32.67 3.85
N PRO A 273 -26.38 -32.26 4.45
CA PRO A 273 -26.96 -30.91 4.39
C PRO A 273 -26.14 -29.89 5.20
N PHE A 274 -25.98 -28.69 4.68
CA PHE A 274 -25.22 -27.64 5.36
C PHE A 274 -25.96 -27.09 6.59
N PRO A 275 -25.22 -26.71 7.65
CA PRO A 275 -25.81 -26.03 8.81
C PRO A 275 -26.31 -24.62 8.43
N PRO A 276 -27.28 -24.06 9.18
CA PRO A 276 -27.90 -22.76 8.87
C PRO A 276 -26.89 -21.63 8.65
N ASP A 277 -25.90 -21.49 9.53
CA ASP A 277 -24.87 -20.45 9.41
C ASP A 277 -24.08 -20.55 8.09
N VAL A 278 -23.85 -21.75 7.58
CA VAL A 278 -23.15 -21.98 6.32
C VAL A 278 -24.05 -21.63 5.13
N CYS A 279 -25.33 -21.98 5.20
CA CYS A 279 -26.31 -21.52 4.22
C CYS A 279 -26.37 -19.98 4.15
N ASP A 280 -26.31 -19.31 5.30
CA ASP A 280 -26.29 -17.84 5.38
C ASP A 280 -25.03 -17.23 4.76
N TYR A 281 -23.87 -17.87 4.92
CA TYR A 281 -22.64 -17.43 4.24
C TYR A 281 -22.78 -17.59 2.72
N ILE A 282 -23.22 -18.76 2.26
CA ILE A 282 -23.36 -19.08 0.82
C ILE A 282 -24.35 -18.12 0.16
N ALA A 283 -25.48 -17.81 0.82
CA ALA A 283 -26.51 -16.91 0.30
C ALA A 283 -26.03 -15.47 0.06
N LYS A 284 -24.97 -15.04 0.76
CA LYS A 284 -24.37 -13.69 0.62
C LYS A 284 -23.31 -13.62 -0.50
N MET A 285 -22.87 -14.75 -1.03
CA MET A 285 -21.78 -14.77 -2.02
C MET A 285 -22.29 -14.56 -3.43
N PRO A 286 -21.45 -14.05 -4.36
CA PRO A 286 -21.80 -14.04 -5.76
C PRO A 286 -21.92 -15.48 -6.31
N PRO A 287 -22.74 -15.72 -7.35
CA PRO A 287 -23.11 -17.07 -7.79
C PRO A 287 -21.93 -18.02 -8.04
N GLY A 288 -20.85 -17.54 -8.65
CA GLY A 288 -19.66 -18.36 -8.94
C GLY A 288 -18.95 -18.85 -7.69
N ILE A 289 -18.93 -18.05 -6.62
CA ILE A 289 -18.36 -18.47 -5.32
C ILE A 289 -19.35 -19.37 -4.57
N ALA A 290 -20.64 -19.06 -4.63
CA ALA A 290 -21.67 -19.90 -4.02
C ALA A 290 -21.66 -21.32 -4.63
N GLU A 291 -21.62 -21.43 -5.96
CA GLU A 291 -21.49 -22.71 -6.67
C GLU A 291 -20.21 -23.47 -6.27
N ALA A 292 -19.08 -22.78 -6.15
CA ALA A 292 -17.85 -23.35 -5.63
C ALA A 292 -17.99 -23.85 -4.18
N ALA A 293 -18.66 -23.09 -3.30
CA ALA A 293 -18.91 -23.50 -1.92
C ALA A 293 -19.80 -24.74 -1.83
N LEU A 294 -20.81 -24.86 -2.72
CA LEU A 294 -21.72 -26.00 -2.78
C LEU A 294 -21.02 -27.33 -3.11
N THR A 295 -19.80 -27.30 -3.67
CA THR A 295 -18.98 -28.51 -3.89
C THR A 295 -18.50 -29.18 -2.60
N GLY A 296 -18.61 -28.50 -1.44
CA GLY A 296 -18.12 -29.00 -0.16
C GLY A 296 -16.59 -28.91 0.02
N GLN A 297 -15.89 -28.27 -0.91
CA GLN A 297 -14.42 -28.16 -0.88
C GLN A 297 -13.89 -26.91 -0.16
N LEU A 298 -14.77 -26.03 0.32
CA LEU A 298 -14.37 -24.82 1.05
C LEU A 298 -14.60 -25.02 2.55
N SER A 299 -13.61 -24.66 3.37
CA SER A 299 -13.79 -24.67 4.82
C SER A 299 -14.86 -23.65 5.25
N VAL A 300 -15.50 -23.90 6.41
CA VAL A 300 -16.46 -22.94 7.02
C VAL A 300 -15.82 -21.57 7.21
N ARG A 301 -14.54 -21.54 7.56
CA ARG A 301 -13.78 -20.30 7.73
C ARG A 301 -13.59 -19.57 6.39
N CYS A 302 -13.23 -20.27 5.33
CA CYS A 302 -13.14 -19.70 3.98
C CYS A 302 -14.48 -19.08 3.55
N MET A 303 -15.57 -19.83 3.74
CA MET A 303 -16.91 -19.35 3.42
C MET A 303 -17.27 -18.09 4.23
N ARG A 304 -16.98 -18.06 5.53
CA ARG A 304 -17.21 -16.85 6.33
C ARG A 304 -16.43 -15.65 5.80
N ILE A 305 -15.12 -15.80 5.54
CA ILE A 305 -14.25 -14.73 5.00
C ILE A 305 -14.79 -14.21 3.66
N LEU A 306 -15.19 -15.10 2.76
CA LEU A 306 -15.76 -14.73 1.45
C LEU A 306 -17.13 -14.03 1.59
N SER A 307 -17.93 -14.37 2.60
CA SER A 307 -19.20 -13.69 2.86
C SER A 307 -19.02 -12.26 3.40
N GLU A 308 -17.95 -12.01 4.15
CA GLU A 308 -17.60 -10.68 4.68
C GLU A 308 -17.15 -9.73 3.57
N LEU A 309 -16.52 -10.24 2.51
CA LEU A 309 -16.16 -9.47 1.31
C LEU A 309 -17.37 -8.80 0.65
N THR A 310 -18.53 -9.45 0.65
CA THR A 310 -19.78 -8.88 0.11
C THR A 310 -20.20 -7.59 0.82
N GLN A 311 -19.84 -7.41 2.10
CA GLN A 311 -20.29 -6.25 2.88
C GLN A 311 -19.64 -4.93 2.42
N TRP A 312 -18.43 -4.99 1.86
CA TRP A 312 -17.70 -3.79 1.44
C TRP A 312 -17.46 -3.71 -0.07
N ALA A 313 -17.68 -4.78 -0.84
CA ALA A 313 -17.61 -4.71 -2.30
C ALA A 313 -18.50 -3.60 -2.91
N PRO A 314 -19.75 -3.36 -2.45
CA PRO A 314 -20.58 -2.25 -2.96
C PRO A 314 -20.02 -0.85 -2.66
N LEU A 315 -19.23 -0.69 -1.58
CA LEU A 315 -18.62 0.60 -1.22
C LEU A 315 -17.68 1.10 -2.31
N ALA A 316 -17.12 0.18 -3.07
CA ALA A 316 -16.25 0.52 -4.15
C ALA A 316 -17.00 0.84 -5.45
N ASP A 317 -18.08 0.13 -5.77
CA ASP A 317 -18.84 0.36 -7.02
C ASP A 317 -19.47 1.77 -7.06
N ARG A 318 -19.88 2.30 -5.90
CA ARG A 318 -20.50 3.62 -5.75
C ARG A 318 -19.46 4.73 -5.52
N SER A 319 -18.50 4.90 -6.43
CA SER A 319 -17.52 6.00 -6.35
C SER A 319 -18.17 7.38 -6.39
N ASP A 320 -19.35 7.48 -7.02
CA ASP A 320 -19.94 8.75 -7.44
C ASP A 320 -21.04 9.24 -6.48
N VAL A 321 -21.38 8.44 -5.47
CA VAL A 321 -22.48 8.71 -4.53
C VAL A 321 -21.92 8.75 -3.11
N ILE A 322 -21.72 9.95 -2.59
CA ILE A 322 -21.73 10.19 -1.14
C ILE A 322 -23.21 10.18 -0.76
N LEU A 323 -23.63 9.20 0.04
CA LEU A 323 -25.01 9.17 0.53
C LEU A 323 -25.24 10.40 1.44
N PRO A 324 -26.44 11.02 1.44
CA PRO A 324 -26.72 12.14 2.33
C PRO A 324 -26.41 11.77 3.79
N GLY A 325 -25.45 12.45 4.41
CA GLY A 325 -25.01 12.20 5.79
C GLY A 325 -23.82 11.24 5.97
N GLU A 326 -23.26 10.65 4.90
CA GLU A 326 -22.02 9.88 5.00
C GLU A 326 -20.79 10.80 4.88
N GLU A 327 -20.00 10.91 5.95
CA GLU A 327 -18.74 11.65 5.89
C GLU A 327 -17.76 10.93 4.96
N ALA A 328 -17.25 11.62 3.94
CA ALA A 328 -16.35 11.05 2.95
C ALA A 328 -15.18 10.34 3.64
N THR A 329 -14.51 10.99 4.60
CA THR A 329 -13.39 10.45 5.39
C THR A 329 -13.70 9.06 5.97
N ALA A 330 -14.89 8.86 6.56
CA ALA A 330 -15.29 7.58 7.13
C ALA A 330 -15.44 6.48 6.07
N LYS A 331 -15.99 6.80 4.89
CA LYS A 331 -16.08 5.88 3.76
C LYS A 331 -14.68 5.45 3.28
N TYR A 332 -13.76 6.41 3.12
CA TYR A 332 -12.38 6.12 2.69
C TYR A 332 -11.61 5.32 3.74
N SER A 333 -11.74 5.63 5.03
CA SER A 333 -11.14 4.83 6.11
C SER A 333 -11.65 3.39 6.10
N ARG A 334 -12.94 3.14 5.81
CA ARG A 334 -13.48 1.78 5.64
C ARG A 334 -12.89 1.07 4.42
N LEU A 335 -12.81 1.76 3.28
CA LEU A 335 -12.24 1.22 2.04
C LEU A 335 -10.72 0.99 2.13
N TYR A 336 -10.03 1.68 3.04
CA TYR A 336 -8.66 1.39 3.40
C TYR A 336 -8.54 0.16 4.30
N CYS A 337 -9.38 0.08 5.34
CA CYS A 337 -9.33 -0.93 6.39
C CYS A 337 -9.81 -2.32 5.93
N LYS A 338 -11.06 -2.42 5.48
CA LYS A 338 -11.75 -3.72 5.29
C LYS A 338 -11.05 -4.63 4.27
N PRO A 339 -10.55 -4.14 3.12
CA PRO A 339 -9.77 -4.99 2.21
C PRO A 339 -8.49 -5.53 2.86
N ARG A 340 -7.76 -4.70 3.62
CA ARG A 340 -6.52 -5.11 4.27
C ARG A 340 -6.76 -6.17 5.33
N GLU A 341 -7.82 -6.04 6.13
CA GLU A 341 -8.24 -7.07 7.09
C GLU A 341 -8.60 -8.39 6.41
N PHE A 342 -9.32 -8.31 5.28
CA PHE A 342 -9.61 -9.49 4.46
C PHE A 342 -8.33 -10.15 3.96
N ALA A 343 -7.40 -9.38 3.38
CA ALA A 343 -6.16 -9.92 2.83
C ALA A 343 -5.32 -10.61 3.91
N ARG A 344 -5.25 -10.01 5.10
CA ARG A 344 -4.67 -10.63 6.29
C ARG A 344 -5.34 -11.96 6.62
N ASP A 345 -6.66 -12.01 6.72
CA ASP A 345 -7.38 -13.24 7.06
C ASP A 345 -7.23 -14.34 6.02
N ALA A 346 -7.25 -13.97 4.74
CA ALA A 346 -7.01 -14.86 3.62
C ALA A 346 -5.59 -15.46 3.70
N MET A 347 -4.56 -14.66 3.96
CA MET A 347 -3.21 -15.18 4.12
C MET A 347 -3.01 -16.01 5.37
N ALA A 348 -3.63 -15.64 6.49
CA ALA A 348 -3.62 -16.46 7.69
C ALA A 348 -4.29 -17.81 7.45
N LEU A 349 -5.37 -17.86 6.67
CA LEU A 349 -6.02 -19.11 6.27
C LEU A 349 -5.10 -19.95 5.35
N CYS A 350 -4.45 -19.35 4.35
CA CYS A 350 -3.45 -20.05 3.52
C CYS A 350 -2.32 -20.66 4.35
N LEU A 351 -1.84 -19.93 5.36
CA LEU A 351 -0.83 -20.41 6.28
C LEU A 351 -1.34 -21.59 7.12
N ASP A 352 -2.55 -21.51 7.65
CA ASP A 352 -3.14 -22.59 8.43
C ASP A 352 -3.40 -23.84 7.57
N LEU A 353 -3.85 -23.68 6.32
CA LEU A 353 -4.00 -24.80 5.37
C LEU A 353 -2.66 -25.52 5.17
N LYS A 354 -1.59 -24.75 4.99
CA LYS A 354 -0.23 -25.27 4.83
C LYS A 354 0.26 -25.98 6.11
N ARG A 355 0.05 -25.39 7.28
CA ARG A 355 0.39 -26.00 8.59
C ARG A 355 -0.37 -27.29 8.84
N ALA A 356 -1.65 -27.32 8.47
CA ALA A 356 -2.51 -28.49 8.53
C ALA A 356 -2.17 -29.55 7.45
N LYS A 357 -1.20 -29.26 6.57
CA LYS A 357 -0.81 -30.12 5.44
C LYS A 357 -1.96 -30.45 4.50
N ILE A 358 -2.94 -29.55 4.40
CA ILE A 358 -4.04 -29.66 3.44
C ILE A 358 -3.44 -29.38 2.06
N PRO A 359 -3.64 -30.26 1.06
CA PRO A 359 -3.04 -30.09 -0.24
C PRO A 359 -3.56 -28.84 -0.96
N PRO A 360 -2.80 -28.29 -1.92
CA PRO A 360 -3.28 -27.26 -2.83
C PRO A 360 -4.64 -27.62 -3.42
N GLY A 361 -5.55 -26.65 -3.43
CA GLY A 361 -6.92 -26.82 -3.92
C GLY A 361 -7.58 -25.47 -4.10
N LEU A 362 -8.89 -25.47 -4.37
CA LEU A 362 -9.65 -24.26 -4.65
C LEU A 362 -9.50 -23.18 -3.56
N GLU A 363 -9.46 -23.59 -2.30
CA GLU A 363 -9.31 -22.68 -1.15
C GLU A 363 -7.98 -21.92 -1.20
N HIS A 364 -6.88 -22.61 -1.53
CA HIS A 364 -5.57 -21.99 -1.69
C HIS A 364 -5.55 -20.98 -2.84
N VAL A 365 -6.08 -21.38 -4.00
CA VAL A 365 -6.13 -20.52 -5.19
C VAL A 365 -6.98 -19.28 -4.94
N THR A 366 -8.15 -19.45 -4.32
CA THR A 366 -9.09 -18.36 -4.07
C THR A 366 -8.51 -17.37 -3.06
N MET A 367 -7.99 -17.85 -1.92
CA MET A 367 -7.46 -16.99 -0.86
C MET A 367 -6.16 -16.29 -1.28
N LEU A 368 -5.19 -17.00 -1.88
CA LEU A 368 -3.96 -16.38 -2.39
C LEU A 368 -4.27 -15.39 -3.52
N GLY A 369 -5.21 -15.74 -4.40
CA GLY A 369 -5.61 -14.91 -5.51
C GLY A 369 -6.24 -13.61 -5.05
N LEU A 370 -7.20 -13.67 -4.14
CA LEU A 370 -7.85 -12.48 -3.58
C LEU A 370 -6.88 -11.64 -2.73
N ALA A 371 -6.01 -12.29 -1.95
CA ALA A 371 -4.92 -11.63 -1.25
C ALA A 371 -4.00 -10.86 -2.21
N ALA A 372 -3.64 -11.44 -3.35
CA ALA A 372 -2.85 -10.76 -4.39
C ALA A 372 -3.63 -9.58 -5.01
N ILE A 373 -4.89 -9.77 -5.38
CA ILE A 373 -5.75 -8.71 -5.94
C ILE A 373 -5.83 -7.51 -5.00
N ILE A 374 -6.10 -7.76 -3.71
CA ILE A 374 -6.23 -6.72 -2.68
C ILE A 374 -4.88 -6.16 -2.26
N ARG A 375 -3.78 -6.87 -2.44
CA ARG A 375 -2.45 -6.29 -2.23
C ARG A 375 -2.10 -5.28 -3.31
N HIS A 376 -2.47 -5.56 -4.56
CA HIS A 376 -2.19 -4.70 -5.71
C HIS A 376 -3.23 -3.57 -5.85
N LEU A 377 -3.37 -2.73 -4.82
CA LEU A 377 -4.33 -1.61 -4.77
C LEU A 377 -3.95 -0.45 -5.71
N SER A 378 -2.67 -0.08 -5.84
CA SER A 378 -2.28 1.13 -6.59
C SER A 378 -1.71 0.84 -7.98
N GLY A 379 -2.16 1.49 -9.05
CA GLY A 379 -1.55 1.46 -10.38
C GLY A 379 -0.21 2.22 -10.51
N HIS A 380 0.15 3.06 -9.53
CA HIS A 380 1.35 3.90 -9.59
C HIS A 380 2.29 3.56 -8.40
N GLN A 381 3.58 3.34 -8.71
CA GLN A 381 4.71 3.06 -7.79
C GLN A 381 4.40 2.09 -6.63
N ARG A 382 4.61 0.79 -6.88
CA ARG A 382 4.38 -0.26 -5.88
C ARG A 382 5.63 -0.61 -5.11
N THR A 383 5.47 -0.91 -3.83
CA THR A 383 6.33 -1.90 -3.18
C THR A 383 5.99 -3.27 -3.75
N ASP A 384 6.88 -3.82 -4.57
CA ASP A 384 6.77 -5.15 -5.20
C ASP A 384 7.11 -6.31 -4.24
N PHE A 385 7.09 -6.04 -2.93
CA PHE A 385 7.66 -6.89 -1.90
C PHE A 385 7.00 -8.27 -1.85
N PHE A 386 7.71 -9.30 -2.31
CA PHE A 386 7.22 -10.67 -2.45
C PHE A 386 6.14 -10.88 -3.52
N ASP A 387 5.87 -9.92 -4.41
CA ASP A 387 4.88 -10.08 -5.49
C ASP A 387 5.22 -11.28 -6.36
N HIS A 388 6.48 -11.37 -6.79
CA HIS A 388 6.96 -12.50 -7.57
C HIS A 388 6.80 -13.84 -6.85
N LEU A 389 7.08 -13.88 -5.55
CA LEU A 389 6.98 -15.11 -4.75
C LEU A 389 5.52 -15.50 -4.49
N LEU A 390 4.66 -14.54 -4.18
CA LEU A 390 3.22 -14.73 -4.00
C LEU A 390 2.58 -15.25 -5.29
N LEU A 391 2.86 -14.61 -6.43
CA LEU A 391 2.34 -15.05 -7.74
C LEU A 391 2.93 -16.39 -8.17
N THR A 392 4.19 -16.68 -7.83
CA THR A 392 4.78 -18.01 -8.06
C THR A 392 4.05 -19.07 -7.23
N ALA A 393 3.81 -18.81 -5.94
CA ALA A 393 3.06 -19.71 -5.08
C ALA A 393 1.64 -19.92 -5.61
N LEU A 394 0.94 -18.87 -6.02
CA LEU A 394 -0.38 -18.97 -6.64
C LEU A 394 -0.34 -19.84 -7.90
N PHE A 395 0.63 -19.63 -8.79
CA PHE A 395 0.76 -20.41 -10.03
C PHE A 395 1.01 -21.90 -9.76
N VAL A 396 1.83 -22.22 -8.76
CA VAL A 396 2.03 -23.60 -8.30
C VAL A 396 0.72 -24.21 -7.80
N ASN A 397 -0.05 -23.48 -6.98
CA ASN A 397 -1.33 -23.97 -6.46
C ASN A 397 -2.38 -24.15 -7.58
N VAL A 398 -2.44 -23.24 -8.56
CA VAL A 398 -3.33 -23.38 -9.72
C VAL A 398 -2.99 -24.64 -10.52
N LYS A 399 -1.69 -24.88 -10.79
CA LYS A 399 -1.25 -26.06 -11.55
C LYS A 399 -1.39 -27.38 -10.81
N ALA A 400 -1.49 -27.34 -9.48
CA ALA A 400 -1.70 -28.53 -8.67
C ALA A 400 -3.13 -29.09 -8.80
N ILE A 401 -4.08 -28.29 -9.30
CA ILE A 401 -5.44 -28.73 -9.62
C ILE A 401 -5.43 -29.30 -11.05
N ASP A 402 -5.19 -30.60 -11.18
CA ASP A 402 -5.00 -31.29 -12.47
C ASP A 402 -6.28 -31.32 -13.32
N THR A 403 -7.42 -31.61 -12.68
CA THR A 403 -8.74 -31.73 -13.32
C THR A 403 -9.77 -30.84 -12.63
N PRO A 404 -9.68 -29.50 -12.81
CA PRO A 404 -10.60 -28.58 -12.15
C PRO A 404 -12.03 -28.82 -12.64
N SER A 405 -12.96 -28.89 -11.70
CA SER A 405 -14.38 -28.80 -11.97
C SER A 405 -14.74 -27.49 -12.68
N VAL A 406 -15.98 -27.39 -13.16
CA VAL A 406 -16.46 -26.16 -13.81
C VAL A 406 -16.35 -24.96 -12.86
N ALA A 407 -16.78 -25.10 -11.61
CA ALA A 407 -16.73 -24.04 -10.61
C ALA A 407 -15.27 -23.62 -10.30
N GLU A 408 -14.36 -24.59 -10.14
CA GLU A 408 -12.93 -24.30 -9.92
C GLU A 408 -12.30 -23.57 -11.11
N SER A 409 -12.60 -24.04 -12.33
CA SER A 409 -12.13 -23.42 -13.56
C SER A 409 -12.59 -21.96 -13.67
N GLU A 410 -13.85 -21.69 -13.35
CA GLU A 410 -14.41 -20.34 -13.37
C GLU A 410 -13.76 -19.42 -12.35
N VAL A 411 -13.49 -19.90 -11.13
CA VAL A 411 -12.75 -19.15 -10.09
C VAL A 411 -11.33 -18.83 -10.57
N ILE A 412 -10.60 -19.82 -11.09
CA ILE A 412 -9.23 -19.64 -11.61
C ILE A 412 -9.23 -18.57 -12.70
N VAL A 413 -10.14 -18.69 -13.67
CA VAL A 413 -10.26 -17.74 -14.80
C VAL A 413 -10.49 -16.32 -14.30
N TRP A 414 -11.43 -16.14 -13.38
CA TRP A 414 -11.75 -14.82 -12.83
C TRP A 414 -10.56 -14.22 -12.05
N VAL A 415 -10.00 -14.97 -11.10
CA VAL A 415 -8.85 -14.52 -10.28
C VAL A 415 -7.68 -14.11 -11.17
N VAL A 416 -7.33 -14.93 -12.15
CA VAL A 416 -6.19 -14.68 -13.05
C VAL A 416 -6.37 -13.43 -13.89
N LEU A 417 -7.57 -13.20 -14.44
CA LEU A 417 -7.84 -11.99 -15.22
C LEU A 417 -7.69 -10.74 -14.34
N VAL A 418 -8.30 -10.76 -13.15
CA VAL A 418 -8.25 -9.61 -12.24
C VAL A 418 -6.81 -9.38 -11.77
N ILE A 419 -6.06 -10.41 -11.39
CA ILE A 419 -4.62 -10.28 -11.05
C ILE A 419 -3.85 -9.66 -12.21
N LYS A 420 -4.00 -10.17 -13.43
CA LYS A 420 -3.25 -9.63 -14.57
C LYS A 420 -3.60 -8.16 -14.82
N TRP A 421 -4.88 -7.81 -14.75
CA TRP A 421 -5.34 -6.42 -14.86
C TRP A 421 -4.71 -5.56 -13.77
N ARG A 422 -4.77 -6.00 -12.50
CA ARG A 422 -4.18 -5.26 -11.38
C ARG A 422 -2.67 -5.16 -11.51
N THR A 423 -1.97 -6.15 -12.04
CA THR A 423 -0.48 -6.14 -12.16
C THR A 423 0.06 -5.36 -13.35
N GLN A 424 -0.77 -4.83 -14.25
CA GLN A 424 -0.30 -4.28 -15.52
C GLN A 424 0.49 -2.96 -15.42
N SER A 425 0.24 -2.15 -14.39
CA SER A 425 0.79 -0.80 -14.27
C SER A 425 2.13 -0.73 -13.52
N GLY A 426 2.52 -1.80 -12.82
CA GLY A 426 3.68 -1.84 -11.91
C GLY A 426 4.97 -2.40 -12.50
N GLY A 427 5.10 -2.46 -13.83
CA GLY A 427 6.24 -3.13 -14.50
C GLY A 427 5.97 -4.60 -14.85
N MET A 428 6.96 -5.29 -15.44
CA MET A 428 6.80 -6.66 -15.95
C MET A 428 6.79 -7.72 -14.83
N LEU A 429 5.62 -7.98 -14.25
CA LEU A 429 5.39 -9.16 -13.41
C LEU A 429 5.14 -10.41 -14.28
N GLN A 430 6.23 -11.04 -14.76
CA GLN A 430 6.18 -12.19 -15.68
C GLN A 430 5.23 -13.31 -15.22
N LYS A 431 5.13 -13.57 -13.91
CA LYS A 431 4.23 -14.61 -13.38
C LYS A 431 2.74 -14.30 -13.57
N ALA A 432 2.35 -13.02 -13.59
CA ALA A 432 0.98 -12.65 -13.91
C ALA A 432 0.66 -12.90 -15.40
N ASP A 433 1.64 -12.71 -16.30
CA ASP A 433 1.51 -13.06 -17.71
C ASP A 433 1.38 -14.57 -17.91
N GLU A 434 2.24 -15.35 -17.25
CA GLU A 434 2.19 -16.82 -17.30
C GLU A 434 0.86 -17.38 -16.77
N LEU A 435 0.32 -16.78 -15.69
CA LEU A 435 -1.00 -17.12 -15.15
C LEU A 435 -2.10 -16.89 -16.20
N LEU A 436 -2.15 -15.70 -16.83
CA LEU A 436 -3.14 -15.39 -17.85
C LEU A 436 -2.98 -16.29 -19.08
N GLU A 437 -1.75 -16.53 -19.53
CA GLU A 437 -1.48 -17.42 -20.65
C GLU A 437 -1.96 -18.85 -20.36
N TYR A 438 -1.69 -19.35 -19.16
CA TYR A 438 -2.20 -20.65 -18.71
C TYR A 438 -3.72 -20.70 -18.78
N ALA A 439 -4.43 -19.71 -18.22
CA ALA A 439 -5.89 -19.69 -18.26
C ALA A 439 -6.44 -19.66 -19.71
N LEU A 440 -5.86 -18.83 -20.57
CA LEU A 440 -6.21 -18.72 -22.00
C LEU A 440 -5.95 -20.02 -22.78
N LYS A 441 -4.95 -20.80 -22.36
CA LYS A 441 -4.59 -22.08 -22.97
C LYS A 441 -5.53 -23.19 -22.49
N SER A 442 -5.75 -23.28 -21.19
CA SER A 442 -6.40 -24.40 -20.51
C SER A 442 -7.93 -24.34 -20.56
N PHE A 443 -8.54 -23.14 -20.60
CA PHE A 443 -9.99 -22.98 -20.50
C PHE A 443 -10.59 -22.41 -21.80
N PRO A 444 -11.26 -23.22 -22.64
CA PRO A 444 -11.76 -22.79 -23.95
C PRO A 444 -12.71 -21.58 -23.92
N ALA A 445 -13.51 -21.44 -22.86
CA ALA A 445 -14.46 -20.33 -22.68
C ALA A 445 -13.76 -18.96 -22.67
N THR A 446 -12.47 -18.91 -22.32
CA THR A 446 -11.68 -17.67 -22.25
C THR A 446 -11.21 -17.17 -23.62
N ARG A 447 -11.39 -17.94 -24.70
CA ARG A 447 -10.95 -17.55 -26.06
C ARG A 447 -11.77 -16.44 -26.69
N THR A 448 -12.94 -16.15 -26.13
CA THR A 448 -13.81 -15.04 -26.57
C THR A 448 -14.11 -14.14 -25.39
N TRP A 449 -14.22 -12.83 -25.65
CA TRP A 449 -14.62 -11.88 -24.62
C TRP A 449 -15.99 -12.25 -24.04
N LYS A 450 -16.94 -12.69 -24.90
CA LYS A 450 -18.28 -13.11 -24.47
C LYS A 450 -18.21 -14.24 -23.42
N GLY A 451 -17.35 -15.25 -23.63
CA GLY A 451 -17.17 -16.34 -22.67
C GLY A 451 -16.44 -15.90 -21.41
N MET A 452 -15.34 -15.15 -21.55
CA MET A 452 -14.59 -14.60 -20.41
C MET A 452 -15.48 -13.72 -19.51
N ALA A 453 -16.22 -12.79 -20.10
CA ALA A 453 -17.09 -11.88 -19.39
C ALA A 453 -18.30 -12.59 -18.78
N LYS A 454 -18.84 -13.64 -19.44
CA LYS A 454 -19.90 -14.48 -18.85
C LYS A 454 -19.43 -15.14 -17.56
N ILE A 455 -18.21 -15.68 -17.53
CA ILE A 455 -17.61 -16.28 -16.33
C ILE A 455 -17.41 -15.20 -15.26
N CYS A 456 -16.72 -14.10 -15.60
CA CYS A 456 -16.37 -13.07 -14.62
C CYS A 456 -17.60 -12.40 -13.97
N ARG A 457 -18.72 -12.29 -14.69
CA ARG A 457 -19.99 -11.76 -14.14
C ARG A 457 -20.63 -12.65 -13.07
N LYS A 458 -20.20 -13.90 -12.91
CA LYS A 458 -20.63 -14.77 -11.81
C LYS A 458 -19.95 -14.40 -10.48
N PHE A 459 -18.92 -13.56 -10.50
CA PHE A 459 -18.13 -13.16 -9.33
C PHE A 459 -18.35 -11.68 -9.01
N TRP A 460 -17.53 -11.10 -8.14
CA TRP A 460 -17.54 -9.65 -7.91
C TRP A 460 -17.15 -8.92 -9.20
N TRP A 461 -18.16 -8.35 -9.85
CA TRP A 461 -18.07 -7.64 -11.13
C TRP A 461 -18.41 -6.17 -10.93
N PHE A 462 -17.49 -5.31 -11.37
CA PHE A 462 -17.67 -3.86 -11.32
C PHE A 462 -17.74 -3.34 -12.75
N GLY A 463 -18.92 -2.89 -13.18
CA GLY A 463 -19.18 -2.55 -14.58
C GLY A 463 -18.22 -1.51 -15.15
N ARG A 464 -17.76 -0.56 -14.32
CA ARG A 464 -16.79 0.46 -14.71
C ARG A 464 -15.44 -0.08 -15.19
N PHE A 465 -15.05 -1.30 -14.78
CA PHE A 465 -13.79 -1.92 -15.20
C PHE A 465 -13.92 -2.83 -16.42
N GLU A 466 -15.12 -2.97 -16.99
CA GLU A 466 -15.35 -3.87 -18.12
C GLU A 466 -14.39 -3.57 -19.28
N ALA A 467 -14.24 -2.29 -19.62
CA ALA A 467 -13.37 -1.86 -20.70
C ALA A 467 -11.89 -2.21 -20.44
N GLU A 468 -11.41 -1.97 -19.23
CA GLU A 468 -10.02 -2.25 -18.85
C GLU A 468 -9.75 -3.76 -18.81
N TRP A 469 -10.66 -4.55 -18.24
CA TRP A 469 -10.55 -6.00 -18.21
C TRP A 469 -10.55 -6.60 -19.61
N LYS A 470 -11.34 -6.04 -20.53
CA LYS A 470 -11.34 -6.43 -21.95
C LYS A 470 -10.00 -6.12 -22.61
N ILE A 471 -9.41 -4.95 -22.35
CA ILE A 471 -8.09 -4.58 -22.85
C ILE A 471 -7.02 -5.54 -22.33
N THR A 472 -7.02 -5.83 -21.03
CA THR A 472 -6.09 -6.80 -20.41
C THR A 472 -6.20 -8.18 -21.05
N TRP A 473 -7.43 -8.67 -21.21
CA TRP A 473 -7.70 -9.96 -21.87
C TRP A 473 -7.19 -9.98 -23.32
N GLN A 474 -7.48 -8.94 -24.11
CA GLN A 474 -7.06 -8.85 -25.51
C GLN A 474 -5.54 -8.84 -25.63
N ARG A 475 -4.83 -8.06 -24.80
CA ARG A 475 -3.37 -8.05 -24.74
C ARG A 475 -2.79 -9.45 -24.48
N GLY A 476 -3.40 -10.21 -23.55
CA GLY A 476 -2.99 -11.59 -23.28
C GLY A 476 -3.13 -12.52 -24.50
N LEU A 477 -4.19 -12.37 -25.29
CA LEU A 477 -4.36 -13.13 -26.54
C LEU A 477 -3.32 -12.73 -27.60
N ASP A 478 -3.06 -11.43 -27.75
CA ASP A 478 -2.10 -10.92 -28.74
C ASP A 478 -0.69 -11.39 -28.41
N SER A 479 -0.26 -11.31 -27.14
CA SER A 479 1.03 -11.83 -26.67
C SER A 479 1.19 -13.32 -26.97
N ARG A 480 0.14 -14.12 -26.76
CA ARG A 480 0.15 -15.55 -27.07
C ARG A 480 0.27 -15.82 -28.58
N MET A 481 -0.41 -15.03 -29.42
CA MET A 481 -0.31 -15.17 -30.88
C MET A 481 1.12 -14.87 -31.37
N ILE A 482 1.74 -13.81 -30.83
CA ILE A 482 3.13 -13.44 -31.14
C ILE A 482 4.09 -14.55 -30.71
N GLN A 483 3.97 -15.07 -29.50
CA GLN A 483 4.83 -16.17 -29.01
C GLN A 483 4.68 -17.45 -29.85
N ARG A 484 3.46 -17.81 -30.28
CA ARG A 484 3.24 -18.96 -31.18
C ARG A 484 3.91 -18.77 -32.53
N ARG A 485 3.84 -17.56 -33.10
CA ARG A 485 4.48 -17.23 -34.38
C ARG A 485 6.00 -17.31 -34.27
N ASN A 486 6.57 -16.75 -33.20
CA ASN A 486 8.03 -16.76 -32.95
C ASN A 486 8.55 -18.16 -32.63
N GLY A 487 7.81 -18.96 -31.85
CA GLY A 487 8.14 -20.36 -31.56
C GLY A 487 8.09 -21.24 -32.81
N GLY A 488 7.10 -21.04 -33.67
CA GLY A 488 7.00 -21.74 -34.96
C GLY A 488 8.16 -21.41 -35.91
N GLN A 489 8.58 -20.14 -35.98
CA GLN A 489 9.74 -19.72 -36.76
C GLN A 489 11.06 -20.31 -36.24
N LYS A 490 11.24 -20.38 -34.91
CA LYS A 490 12.42 -20.99 -34.27
C LYS A 490 12.49 -22.50 -34.51
N LEU A 491 11.36 -23.20 -34.44
CA LEU A 491 11.27 -24.64 -34.77
C LEU A 491 11.55 -24.90 -36.26
N GLN A 492 11.08 -24.02 -37.15
CA GLN A 492 11.37 -24.10 -38.59
C GLN A 492 12.84 -23.81 -38.92
N SER A 493 13.48 -22.85 -38.24
CA SER A 493 14.90 -22.56 -38.43
C SER A 493 15.79 -23.69 -37.90
N THR A 494 15.46 -24.29 -36.75
CA THR A 494 16.16 -25.46 -36.22
C THR A 494 16.01 -26.68 -37.13
N ARG A 495 14.80 -26.92 -37.68
CA ARG A 495 14.60 -28.01 -38.66
C ARG A 495 15.37 -27.77 -39.96
N ARG A 496 15.40 -26.54 -40.49
CA ARG A 496 16.22 -26.20 -41.67
C ARG A 496 17.71 -26.42 -41.39
N GLY A 497 18.22 -25.94 -40.26
CA GLY A 497 19.61 -26.16 -39.87
C GLY A 497 19.98 -27.64 -39.71
N GLN A 498 19.08 -28.48 -39.20
CA GLN A 498 19.30 -29.93 -39.13
C GLN A 498 19.30 -30.61 -40.51
N ILE A 499 18.43 -30.19 -41.42
CA ILE A 499 18.38 -30.71 -42.79
C ILE A 499 19.64 -30.29 -43.57
N ASP A 500 20.07 -29.03 -43.44
CA ASP A 500 21.27 -28.51 -44.10
C ASP A 500 22.54 -29.21 -43.57
N TYR A 501 22.58 -29.50 -42.27
CA TYR A 501 23.68 -30.26 -41.65
C TYR A 501 23.72 -31.72 -42.13
N GLN A 502 22.57 -32.39 -42.24
CA GLN A 502 22.48 -33.75 -42.80
C GLN A 502 22.86 -33.80 -44.28
N GLN A 503 22.49 -32.79 -45.08
CA GLN A 503 22.88 -32.69 -46.48
C GLN A 503 24.37 -32.39 -46.66
N GLN A 504 24.99 -31.64 -45.75
CA GLN A 504 26.44 -31.43 -45.75
C GLN A 504 27.21 -32.71 -45.40
N GLN A 505 26.74 -33.50 -44.44
CA GLN A 505 27.35 -34.79 -44.09
C GLN A 505 27.27 -35.80 -45.25
N GLN A 506 26.16 -35.83 -46.00
CA GLN A 506 26.01 -36.71 -47.17
C GLN A 506 26.90 -36.30 -48.36
N ARG A 507 27.34 -35.05 -48.45
CA ARG A 507 28.26 -34.59 -49.51
C ARG A 507 29.74 -34.78 -49.17
N GLN A 508 30.07 -35.10 -47.92
CA GLN A 508 31.45 -35.27 -47.44
C GLN A 508 31.92 -36.73 -47.39
N HIS A 509 31.04 -37.69 -47.68
CA HIS A 509 31.41 -39.10 -47.86
C HIS A 509 31.00 -39.58 -49.27
N PRO A 510 31.90 -39.52 -50.26
CA PRO A 510 31.76 -40.29 -51.50
C PRO A 510 31.95 -41.80 -51.27
#